data_AF-A0A918PYV5-F1
#
_entry.id   AF-A0A918PYV5-F1
#
_cell.length_a   1.000
_cell.length_b   1.000
_cell.length_c   1.000
_cell.angle_alpha   90.00
_cell.angle_beta   90.00
_cell.angle_gamma   90.00
#
_symmetry.space_group_name_H-M   'P 1'
#
loop_
_entity.id
_entity.type
_entity.pdbx_description
1 polymer ?
#
loop_
_entity_poly.entity_id
_entity_poly.type
_entity_poly.pdbx_seq_one_letter_code
_entity_poly.pdbx_strand_id
1 'polypeptide(L)'
;MTGEAVCFREHAIDLGVPAEVILLEPNATNTGQNITLAREVLAAAGIHPATVLLVSKPYMERRSFATARKLWPGVKILCASESLEFDEYLKSVGDEKLVLDMLVGDLQRVIEYPGLGFAIEQEVPEDVRAAYESLIGDGFTSRLIAS
;
A
#
# COMPACT_ATOMS: atom_id res chain seq x y z
N MET A 1 -10.58 8.93 18.40
CA MET A 1 -9.32 8.48 17.76
C MET A 1 -9.03 9.44 16.64
N THR A 2 -7.83 10.03 16.60
CA THR A 2 -7.32 10.75 15.43
C THR A 2 -7.06 9.74 14.31
N GLY A 3 -7.33 10.12 13.06
CA GLY A 3 -7.11 9.25 11.89
C GLY A 3 -5.64 9.07 11.57
N GLU A 4 -5.29 8.00 10.85
CA GLU A 4 -3.90 7.63 10.49
C GLU A 4 -3.11 8.80 9.88
N ALA A 5 -3.72 9.55 8.95
CA ALA A 5 -3.10 10.70 8.31
C ALA A 5 -2.71 11.83 9.30
N VAL A 6 -3.51 12.03 10.36
CA VAL A 6 -3.22 13.02 11.40
C VAL A 6 -2.01 12.59 12.23
N CYS A 7 -1.96 11.31 12.61
CA CYS A 7 -0.81 10.75 13.33
C CYS A 7 0.48 10.87 12.52
N PHE A 8 0.44 10.58 11.20
CA PHE A 8 1.60 10.77 10.33
C PHE A 8 2.03 12.24 10.22
N ARG A 9 1.08 13.17 10.11
CA ARG A 9 1.39 14.59 10.08
C ARG A 9 2.07 15.06 11.36
N GLU A 10 1.54 14.67 12.52
CA GLU A 10 2.13 15.02 13.81
C GLU A 10 3.55 14.47 13.94
N HIS A 11 3.74 13.19 13.59
CA HIS A 11 5.06 12.57 13.62
C HIS A 11 6.07 13.24 12.67
N ALA A 12 5.64 13.59 11.45
CA ALA A 12 6.50 14.30 10.50
C ALA A 12 6.94 15.68 11.03
N ILE A 13 6.04 16.41 11.71
CA ILE A 13 6.35 17.69 12.35
C ILE A 13 7.35 17.49 13.50
N ASP A 14 7.18 16.46 14.33
CA ASP A 14 8.11 16.14 15.42
C ASP A 14 9.52 15.81 14.90
N LEU A 15 9.62 15.27 13.68
CA LEU A 15 10.88 15.04 12.96
C LEU A 15 11.44 16.27 12.23
N GLY A 16 10.77 17.42 12.33
CA GLY A 16 11.23 18.70 11.80
C GLY A 16 10.71 19.07 10.41
N VAL A 17 9.74 18.33 9.86
CA VAL A 17 9.08 18.73 8.59
C VAL A 17 8.18 19.94 8.86
N PRO A 18 8.33 21.06 8.13
CA PRO A 18 7.46 22.22 8.31
C PRO A 18 5.99 21.89 8.04
N ALA A 19 5.10 22.33 8.92
CA ALA A 19 3.68 22.00 8.84
C ALA A 19 3.01 22.52 7.55
N GLU A 20 3.50 23.62 7.01
CA GLU A 20 3.02 24.30 5.81
C GLU A 20 3.33 23.54 4.50
N VAL A 21 4.29 22.61 4.52
CA VAL A 21 4.60 21.76 3.35
C VAL A 21 3.86 20.43 3.37
N ILE A 22 3.08 20.15 4.42
CA ILE A 22 2.30 18.92 4.57
C ILE A 22 0.86 19.19 4.17
N LEU A 23 0.43 18.57 3.07
CA LEU A 23 -0.98 18.51 2.68
C LEU A 23 -1.62 17.25 3.27
N LEU A 24 -2.79 17.41 3.89
CA LEU A 24 -3.46 16.35 4.64
C LEU A 24 -4.71 15.85 3.91
N GLU A 25 -4.82 14.54 3.77
CA GLU A 25 -6.02 13.83 3.29
C GLU A 25 -6.47 12.84 4.39
N PRO A 26 -7.58 13.10 5.11
CA PRO A 26 -7.98 12.28 6.26
C PRO A 26 -9.14 11.29 6.01
N ASN A 27 -9.69 11.20 4.80
CA ASN A 27 -10.96 10.53 4.52
C ASN A 27 -10.81 9.17 3.82
N ALA A 28 -9.65 8.86 3.25
CA ALA A 28 -9.47 7.57 2.58
C ALA A 28 -9.59 6.38 3.54
N THR A 29 -10.24 5.33 3.06
CA THR A 29 -10.46 4.07 3.80
C THR A 29 -9.82 2.85 3.12
N ASN A 30 -9.20 3.06 1.95
CA ASN A 30 -8.52 2.03 1.19
C ASN A 30 -7.46 2.63 0.26
N THR A 31 -6.60 1.79 -0.31
CA THR A 31 -5.49 2.21 -1.18
C THR A 31 -5.95 3.02 -2.40
N GLY A 32 -7.07 2.67 -3.02
CA GLY A 32 -7.60 3.40 -4.19
C GLY A 32 -8.06 4.82 -3.83
N GLN A 33 -8.72 4.96 -2.67
CA GLN A 33 -9.09 6.27 -2.12
C GLN A 33 -7.86 7.07 -1.69
N ASN A 34 -6.85 6.45 -1.05
CA ASN A 34 -5.60 7.13 -0.70
C ASN A 34 -5.01 7.83 -1.93
N ILE A 35 -4.95 7.14 -3.07
CA ILE A 35 -4.37 7.68 -4.31
C ILE A 35 -5.26 8.77 -4.92
N THR A 36 -6.57 8.51 -5.02
CA THR A 36 -7.50 9.43 -5.70
C THR A 36 -7.66 10.74 -4.92
N LEU A 37 -7.86 10.64 -3.60
CA LEU A 37 -8.05 11.81 -2.74
C LEU A 37 -6.73 12.58 -2.55
N ALA A 38 -5.58 11.91 -2.45
CA ALA A 38 -4.28 12.61 -2.44
C ALA A 38 -4.05 13.40 -3.73
N ARG A 39 -4.44 12.85 -4.89
CA ARG A 39 -4.38 13.56 -6.17
C ARG A 39 -5.25 14.81 -6.17
N GLU A 40 -6.46 14.73 -5.61
CA GLU A 40 -7.38 15.86 -5.48
C GLU A 40 -6.81 16.95 -4.55
N VAL A 41 -6.25 16.55 -3.41
CA VAL A 41 -5.58 17.46 -2.46
C VAL A 41 -4.42 18.20 -3.13
N LEU A 42 -3.59 17.49 -3.90
CA LEU A 42 -2.48 18.11 -4.65
C LEU A 42 -2.99 19.08 -5.72
N ALA A 43 -4.01 18.69 -6.49
CA ALA A 43 -4.60 19.55 -7.52
C ALA A 43 -5.25 20.81 -6.92
N ALA A 44 -5.93 20.70 -5.78
CA ALA A 44 -6.51 21.84 -5.07
C ALA A 44 -5.44 22.83 -4.56
N ALA A 45 -4.23 22.34 -4.27
CA ALA A 45 -3.06 23.15 -3.95
C ALA A 45 -2.30 23.67 -5.18
N GLY A 46 -2.77 23.38 -6.41
CA GLY A 46 -2.10 23.76 -7.66
C GLY A 46 -0.84 22.96 -7.97
N ILE A 47 -0.66 21.78 -7.35
CA ILE A 47 0.52 20.93 -7.52
C ILE A 47 0.20 19.81 -8.52
N HIS A 48 0.99 19.75 -9.59
CA HIS A 48 0.87 18.75 -10.65
C HIS A 48 2.21 18.02 -10.85
N PRO A 49 2.48 16.97 -10.04
CA PRO A 49 3.79 16.32 -10.06
C PRO A 49 3.97 15.45 -11.31
N ALA A 50 5.18 15.44 -11.87
CA ALA A 50 5.57 14.48 -12.90
C ALA A 50 5.92 13.10 -12.31
N THR A 51 6.28 13.05 -11.02
CA THR A 51 6.67 11.84 -10.29
C THR A 51 6.11 11.87 -8.87
N VAL A 52 5.60 10.75 -8.39
CA VAL A 52 5.08 10.57 -7.03
C VAL A 52 5.77 9.35 -6.40
N LEU A 53 6.25 9.51 -5.16
CA LEU A 53 6.74 8.42 -4.33
C LEU A 53 5.64 8.01 -3.35
N LEU A 54 5.24 6.75 -3.42
CA LEU A 54 4.33 6.12 -2.46
C LEU A 54 5.16 5.41 -1.39
N VAL A 55 4.92 5.76 -0.13
CA VAL A 55 5.52 5.07 1.01
C VAL A 55 4.45 4.20 1.66
N SER A 56 4.71 2.91 1.79
CA SER A 56 3.78 1.95 2.38
C SER A 56 4.50 0.88 3.21
N LYS A 57 3.75 -0.05 3.80
CA LYS A 57 4.33 -1.28 4.35
C LYS A 57 4.98 -2.10 3.24
N PRO A 58 6.05 -2.88 3.53
CA PRO A 58 6.78 -3.63 2.51
C PRO A 58 5.91 -4.55 1.65
N TYR A 59 5.01 -5.32 2.29
CA TYR A 59 4.12 -6.23 1.58
C TYR A 59 3.06 -5.54 0.69
N MET A 60 2.88 -4.22 0.80
CA MET A 60 1.88 -3.46 0.04
C MET A 60 2.42 -2.77 -1.20
N GLU A 61 3.75 -2.69 -1.38
CA GLU A 61 4.35 -1.86 -2.43
C GLU A 61 3.82 -2.18 -3.83
N ARG A 62 3.79 -3.48 -4.18
CA ARG A 62 3.38 -3.93 -5.52
C ARG A 62 1.90 -3.63 -5.79
N ARG A 63 1.03 -3.82 -4.79
CA ARG A 63 -0.38 -3.46 -4.89
C ARG A 63 -0.59 -1.95 -4.99
N SER A 64 0.12 -1.17 -4.17
CA SER A 64 0.09 0.30 -4.22
C SER A 64 0.53 0.80 -5.59
N PHE A 65 1.62 0.26 -6.14
CA PHE A 65 2.10 0.59 -7.48
C PHE A 65 1.04 0.30 -8.54
N ALA A 66 0.53 -0.93 -8.58
CA ALA A 66 -0.42 -1.37 -9.60
C ALA A 66 -1.73 -0.55 -9.55
N THR A 67 -2.21 -0.26 -8.34
CA THR A 67 -3.40 0.59 -8.11
C THR A 67 -3.14 2.03 -8.58
N ALA A 68 -1.99 2.60 -8.22
CA ALA A 68 -1.66 3.98 -8.59
C ALA A 68 -1.46 4.17 -10.09
N ARG A 69 -0.83 3.21 -10.77
CA ARG A 69 -0.69 3.22 -12.23
C ARG A 69 -2.04 3.18 -12.94
N LYS A 70 -3.05 2.53 -12.35
CA LYS A 70 -4.42 2.51 -12.86
C LYS A 70 -5.14 3.84 -12.65
N LEU A 71 -5.07 4.40 -11.44
CA LEU A 71 -5.88 5.55 -11.02
C LEU A 71 -5.26 6.92 -11.38
N TRP A 72 -3.95 6.98 -11.53
CA TRP A 72 -3.22 8.21 -11.86
C TRP A 72 -2.38 8.04 -13.14
N PRO A 73 -3.03 7.80 -14.29
CA PRO A 73 -2.33 7.72 -15.56
C PRO A 73 -1.65 9.06 -15.88
N GLY A 74 -0.41 9.01 -16.39
CA GLY A 74 0.36 10.20 -16.77
C GLY A 74 1.42 10.64 -15.75
N VAL A 75 1.45 10.06 -14.56
CA VAL A 75 2.51 10.32 -13.55
C VAL A 75 3.42 9.10 -13.40
N LYS A 76 4.71 9.35 -13.22
CA LYS A 76 5.67 8.30 -12.85
C LYS A 76 5.45 7.92 -11.38
N ILE A 77 5.12 6.67 -11.13
CA ILE A 77 4.94 6.15 -9.77
C ILE A 77 6.21 5.43 -9.35
N LEU A 78 6.71 5.78 -8.17
CA LEU A 78 7.74 5.06 -7.43
C LEU A 78 7.13 4.56 -6.13
N CYS A 79 7.58 3.41 -5.65
CA CYS A 79 7.23 2.91 -4.32
C CYS A 79 8.49 2.76 -3.49
N ALA A 80 8.36 2.98 -2.19
CA ALA A 80 9.36 2.63 -1.20
C ALA A 80 8.66 2.15 0.07
N SER A 81 9.39 1.37 0.84
CA SER A 81 9.05 0.98 2.20
C SER A 81 10.33 0.94 3.00
N GLU A 82 10.19 0.63 4.29
CA GLU A 82 11.34 0.36 5.13
C GLU A 82 12.15 -0.81 4.55
N SER A 83 13.47 -0.66 4.48
CA SER A 83 14.38 -1.70 3.99
C SER A 83 14.77 -2.62 5.14
N LEU A 84 14.13 -3.78 5.23
CA LEU A 84 14.37 -4.75 6.28
C LEU A 84 14.20 -6.19 5.76
N GLU A 85 14.90 -7.11 6.40
CA GLU A 85 14.76 -8.53 6.08
C GLU A 85 13.45 -9.09 6.64
N PHE A 86 12.96 -10.19 6.05
CA PHE A 86 11.69 -10.78 6.45
C PHE A 86 11.63 -11.15 7.94
N ASP A 87 12.69 -11.76 8.47
CA ASP A 87 12.78 -12.14 9.89
C ASP A 87 12.75 -10.92 10.82
N GLU A 88 13.29 -9.79 10.39
CA GLU A 88 13.24 -8.53 11.15
C GLU A 88 11.83 -7.95 11.13
N TYR A 89 11.11 -8.08 10.01
CA TYR A 89 9.70 -7.68 9.93
C TYR A 89 8.81 -8.48 10.87
N LEU A 90 9.00 -9.79 10.90
CA LEU A 90 8.25 -10.68 11.78
C LEU A 90 8.44 -10.28 13.25
N LYS A 91 9.69 -9.99 13.65
CA LYS A 91 10.02 -9.54 15.00
C LYS A 91 9.43 -8.17 15.32
N SER A 92 9.41 -7.24 14.38
CA SER A 92 8.89 -5.88 14.61
C SER A 92 7.37 -5.87 14.80
N VAL A 93 6.65 -6.77 14.11
CA VAL A 93 5.20 -6.93 14.27
C VAL A 93 4.85 -7.80 15.49
N GLY A 94 5.65 -8.82 15.78
CA GLY A 94 5.47 -9.72 16.94
C GLY A 94 4.35 -10.76 16.80
N ASP A 95 3.70 -10.82 15.64
CA ASP A 95 2.66 -11.80 15.30
C ASP A 95 2.91 -12.35 13.89
N GLU A 96 3.62 -13.48 13.82
CA GLU A 96 4.02 -14.11 12.56
C GLU A 96 2.81 -14.54 11.73
N LYS A 97 1.78 -15.08 12.38
CA LYS A 97 0.57 -15.53 11.69
C LYS A 97 -0.13 -14.34 11.03
N LEU A 98 -0.25 -13.23 11.74
CA LEU A 98 -0.83 -12.01 11.19
C LEU A 98 -0.03 -11.48 10.00
N VAL A 99 1.31 -11.50 10.05
CA VAL A 99 2.16 -11.10 8.92
C VAL A 99 1.91 -11.97 7.69
N LEU A 100 1.89 -13.30 7.88
CA LEU A 100 1.62 -14.23 6.79
C LEU A 100 0.21 -14.07 6.21
N ASP A 101 -0.81 -13.92 7.07
CA ASP A 101 -2.17 -13.60 6.65
C ASP A 101 -2.20 -12.30 5.81
N MET A 102 -1.49 -11.25 6.24
CA MET A 102 -1.40 -9.97 5.50
C MET A 102 -0.73 -10.14 4.13
N LEU A 103 0.39 -10.87 4.06
CA LEU A 103 1.10 -11.16 2.81
C LEU A 103 0.22 -11.92 1.81
N VAL A 104 -0.44 -12.98 2.27
CA VAL A 104 -1.36 -13.79 1.46
C VAL A 104 -2.51 -12.93 0.95
N GLY A 105 -3.14 -12.15 1.83
CA GLY A 105 -4.21 -11.23 1.43
C GLY A 105 -3.74 -10.16 0.43
N ASP A 106 -2.56 -9.58 0.61
CA ASP A 106 -2.08 -8.53 -0.31
C ASP A 106 -1.77 -9.11 -1.70
N LEU A 107 -1.14 -10.29 -1.75
CA LEU A 107 -0.86 -10.98 -3.00
C LEU A 107 -2.14 -11.40 -3.74
N GLN A 108 -3.18 -11.89 -3.04
CA GLN A 108 -4.48 -12.13 -3.68
C GLN A 108 -5.01 -10.88 -4.38
N ARG A 109 -4.90 -9.71 -3.73
CA ARG A 109 -5.34 -8.45 -4.33
C ARG A 109 -4.51 -8.08 -5.56
N VAL A 110 -3.20 -8.31 -5.55
CA VAL A 110 -2.34 -8.13 -6.75
C VAL A 110 -2.84 -8.98 -7.92
N ILE A 111 -3.32 -10.20 -7.64
CA ILE A 111 -3.81 -11.15 -8.63
C ILE A 111 -5.22 -10.78 -9.14
N GLU A 112 -6.16 -10.49 -8.23
CA GLU A 112 -7.60 -10.38 -8.54
C GLU A 112 -8.02 -8.96 -8.95
N TYR A 113 -7.40 -7.91 -8.39
CA TYR A 113 -7.79 -6.52 -8.62
C TYR A 113 -7.73 -6.06 -10.08
N PRO A 114 -6.82 -6.55 -10.94
CA PRO A 114 -6.86 -6.24 -12.37
C PRO A 114 -8.17 -6.65 -13.04
N GLY A 115 -8.67 -7.86 -12.73
CA GLY A 115 -9.95 -8.37 -13.25
C GLY A 115 -11.16 -7.57 -12.76
N LEU A 116 -11.05 -6.97 -11.57
CA LEU A 116 -12.06 -6.08 -10.99
C LEU A 116 -11.92 -4.61 -11.44
N GLY A 117 -10.88 -4.29 -12.22
CA GLY A 117 -10.61 -2.93 -12.71
C GLY A 117 -9.97 -1.98 -11.68
N PHE A 118 -9.53 -2.48 -10.52
CA PHE A 118 -8.93 -1.66 -9.46
C PHE A 118 -7.42 -1.43 -9.63
N ALA A 119 -6.72 -2.30 -10.36
CA ALA A 119 -5.27 -2.22 -10.57
C ALA A 119 -4.90 -2.56 -12.02
N ILE A 120 -3.66 -2.31 -12.42
CA ILE A 120 -3.08 -2.91 -13.64
C ILE A 120 -2.59 -4.33 -13.34
N GLU A 121 -2.54 -5.18 -14.36
CA GLU A 121 -1.96 -6.53 -14.24
C GLU A 121 -0.50 -6.47 -13.79
N GLN A 122 -0.10 -7.44 -12.96
CA GLN A 122 1.26 -7.63 -12.49
C GLN A 122 1.67 -9.07 -12.78
N GLU A 123 2.90 -9.27 -13.22
CA GLU A 123 3.47 -10.60 -13.33
C GLU A 123 3.65 -11.18 -11.92
N VAL A 124 3.15 -12.40 -11.72
CA VAL A 124 3.33 -13.16 -10.49
C VAL A 124 4.06 -14.44 -10.87
N PRO A 125 5.35 -14.54 -10.54
CA PRO A 125 6.16 -15.74 -10.80
C PRO A 125 5.54 -17.02 -10.23
N GLU A 126 5.84 -18.15 -10.86
CA GLU A 126 5.27 -19.45 -10.50
C GLU A 126 5.64 -19.89 -9.08
N ASP A 127 6.87 -19.65 -8.65
CA ASP A 127 7.33 -19.93 -7.28
C ASP A 127 6.57 -19.09 -6.25
N VAL A 128 6.32 -17.80 -6.53
CA VAL A 128 5.50 -16.92 -5.70
C VAL A 128 4.05 -17.40 -5.64
N ARG A 129 3.50 -17.87 -6.77
CA ARG A 129 2.16 -18.46 -6.85
C ARG A 129 2.05 -19.73 -6.00
N ALA A 130 3.02 -20.62 -6.13
CA ALA A 130 3.06 -21.87 -5.38
C ALA A 130 3.18 -21.62 -3.87
N ALA A 131 4.01 -20.67 -3.45
CA ALA A 131 4.12 -20.28 -2.04
C ALA A 131 2.80 -19.73 -1.49
N TYR A 132 2.11 -18.88 -2.27
CA TYR A 132 0.78 -18.36 -1.93
C TYR A 132 -0.25 -19.47 -1.73
N GLU A 133 -0.31 -20.43 -2.66
CA GLU A 133 -1.24 -21.57 -2.57
C GLU A 133 -0.92 -22.47 -1.37
N SER A 134 0.36 -22.73 -1.09
CA SER A 134 0.80 -23.48 0.09
C SER A 134 0.34 -22.82 1.38
N LEU A 135 0.54 -21.50 1.53
CA LEU A 135 0.15 -20.77 2.73
C LEU A 135 -1.38 -20.74 2.92
N ILE A 136 -2.15 -20.69 1.83
CA ILE A 136 -3.61 -20.87 1.92
C ILE A 136 -3.96 -22.27 2.44
N GLY A 137 -3.29 -23.31 1.92
CA GLY A 137 -3.47 -24.69 2.38
C GLY A 137 -3.17 -24.87 3.86
N ASP A 138 -2.19 -24.13 4.39
CA ASP A 138 -1.80 -24.13 5.80
C ASP A 138 -2.70 -23.26 6.70
N GLY A 139 -3.69 -22.56 6.13
CA GLY A 139 -4.72 -21.82 6.87
C GLY A 139 -4.44 -20.33 7.10
N PHE A 140 -3.50 -19.73 6.37
CA PHE A 140 -3.23 -18.28 6.42
C PHE A 140 -4.22 -17.47 5.56
N THR A 141 -5.51 -17.54 5.92
CA THR A 141 -6.62 -17.04 5.07
C THR A 141 -7.36 -15.82 5.64
N SER A 142 -6.98 -15.29 6.80
CA SER A 142 -7.82 -14.32 7.54
C SER A 142 -7.96 -12.94 6.86
N ARG A 143 -7.12 -12.65 5.85
CA ARG A 143 -7.11 -11.39 5.09
C ARG A 143 -7.45 -11.56 3.62
N LEU A 144 -7.85 -12.76 3.20
CA LEU A 144 -8.39 -12.99 1.86
C LEU A 144 -9.66 -12.15 1.67
N ILE A 145 -9.89 -11.75 0.42
CA ILE A 145 -11.16 -11.16 -0.01
C ILE A 145 -12.22 -12.26 0.11
N ALA A 146 -13.34 -11.95 0.77
CA ALA A 146 -14.47 -12.86 0.84
C ALA A 146 -15.04 -13.07 -0.56
N SER A 147 -15.30 -14.34 -0.91
CA SER A 147 -16.04 -14.74 -2.10
C SER A 147 -17.49 -14.25 -2.06
#